data_AF-A0A2M8G5D0-F1
#
_entry.id   AF-A0A2M8G5D0-F1
#
_cell.length_a   1.000
_cell.length_b   1.000
_cell.length_c   1.000
_cell.angle_alpha   90.00
_cell.angle_beta   90.00
_cell.angle_gamma   90.00
#
_symmetry.space_group_name_H-M   'P 1'
#
loop_
_entity.id
_entity.type
_entity.pdbx_description
1 polymer ?
#
loop_
_entity_poly.entity_id
_entity_poly.type
_entity_poly.pdbx_seq_one_letter_code
_entity_poly.pdbx_strand_id
1 'polypeptide(L)'
;MGVGEVDDIFEAVERGVDTLDCVTPTRLARHKNLFVHPKIAALEKSKSRFNLIITNAKYAADKSPVDPLCQCVVCQNYSRAYLHHLYKSNEILGVRLGTYHNLYFLVSLMKQIREAIADNRFQRLKQEWLV
;
A
#
# COMPACT_ATOMS: atom_id res chain seq x y z
N MET A 1 13.42 0.43 -15.14
CA MET A 1 13.94 0.01 -13.82
C MET A 1 13.84 1.17 -12.85
N GLY A 2 13.43 0.93 -11.60
CA GLY A 2 13.24 1.98 -10.59
C GLY A 2 11.83 2.60 -10.53
N VAL A 3 10.79 1.88 -11.00
CA VAL A 3 9.40 2.35 -11.05
C VAL A 3 8.57 1.57 -10.03
N GLY A 4 7.90 2.26 -9.11
CA GLY A 4 7.12 1.57 -8.08
C GLY A 4 6.14 2.40 -7.27
N GLU A 5 5.90 3.67 -7.65
CA GLU A 5 4.68 4.36 -7.21
C GLU A 5 3.48 3.81 -7.99
N VAL A 6 2.30 3.82 -7.38
CA VAL A 6 1.09 3.19 -7.94
C VAL A 6 0.71 3.80 -9.29
N ASP A 7 0.80 5.12 -9.41
CA ASP A 7 0.54 5.86 -10.67
C ASP A 7 1.44 5.37 -11.81
N ASP A 8 2.74 5.31 -11.53
CA ASP A 8 3.75 4.94 -12.53
C ASP A 8 3.61 3.48 -12.96
N ILE A 9 3.16 2.59 -12.06
CA ILE A 9 2.87 1.19 -12.39
C ILE A 9 1.77 1.11 -13.45
N PHE A 10 0.66 1.83 -13.26
CA PHE A 10 -0.43 1.84 -14.25
C PHE A 10 0.03 2.41 -15.60
N GLU A 11 0.78 3.51 -15.60
CA GLU A 11 1.32 4.12 -16.82
C GLU A 11 2.31 3.20 -17.55
N ALA A 12 3.21 2.54 -16.81
CA ALA A 12 4.19 1.64 -17.39
C ALA A 12 3.52 0.43 -18.06
N VAL A 13 2.56 -0.19 -17.37
CA VAL A 13 1.81 -1.34 -17.91
C VAL A 13 1.01 -0.95 -19.15
N GLU A 14 0.34 0.21 -19.14
CA GLU A 14 -0.41 0.70 -20.30
C GLU A 14 0.48 0.90 -21.54
N ARG A 15 1.76 1.24 -21.33
CA ARG A 15 2.76 1.43 -22.39
C ARG A 15 3.51 0.15 -22.75
N GLY A 16 3.07 -1.01 -22.26
CA GLY A 16 3.63 -2.32 -22.60
C GLY A 16 4.88 -2.70 -21.81
N VAL A 17 5.09 -2.15 -20.61
CA VAL A 17 6.17 -2.60 -19.72
C VAL A 17 5.70 -3.80 -18.89
N ASP A 18 6.40 -4.93 -19.02
CA ASP A 18 6.00 -6.19 -18.38
C ASP A 18 6.72 -6.49 -17.05
N THR A 19 7.87 -5.84 -16.80
CA THR A 19 8.68 -6.09 -15.60
C THR A 19 9.09 -4.78 -14.94
N LEU A 20 8.95 -4.73 -13.62
CA LEU A 20 9.20 -3.55 -12.78
C LEU A 20 10.01 -3.96 -11.55
N ASP A 21 10.95 -3.11 -11.16
CA ASP A 21 11.71 -3.20 -9.92
C ASP A 21 11.67 -1.85 -9.19
N CYS A 22 11.55 -1.89 -7.86
CA CYS A 22 11.58 -0.67 -7.06
C CYS A 22 11.92 -0.92 -5.59
N VAL A 23 12.68 0.00 -5.00
CA VAL A 23 12.96 0.02 -3.56
C VAL A 23 11.84 0.66 -2.74
N THR A 24 10.95 1.43 -3.36
CA THR A 24 9.87 2.21 -2.74
C THR A 24 9.07 1.46 -1.68
N PRO A 25 8.51 0.24 -1.91
CA PRO A 25 7.69 -0.44 -0.91
C PRO A 25 8.43 -0.63 0.41
N THR A 26 9.68 -1.09 0.35
CA THR A 26 10.48 -1.36 1.55
C THR A 26 11.03 -0.07 2.17
N ARG A 27 11.39 0.91 1.35
CA ARG A 27 11.89 2.22 1.81
C ARG A 27 10.78 2.99 2.54
N LEU A 28 9.58 3.07 1.97
CA LEU A 28 8.43 3.71 2.60
C LEU A 28 8.05 3.04 3.92
N ALA A 29 8.06 1.70 3.98
CA ALA A 29 7.79 0.97 5.21
C ALA A 29 8.79 1.34 6.33
N ARG A 30 10.09 1.43 6.02
CA ARG A 30 11.11 1.89 6.99
C ARG A 30 10.87 3.34 7.44
N HIS A 31 10.35 4.17 6.53
CA HIS A 31 9.96 5.55 6.82
C HIS A 31 8.49 5.69 7.25
N LYS A 32 7.90 4.65 7.88
CA LYS A 32 6.57 4.70 8.54
C LYS A 32 5.38 4.96 7.60
N ASN A 33 5.59 4.83 6.29
CA ASN A 33 4.57 4.99 5.26
C ASN A 33 4.08 3.60 4.84
N LEU A 34 2.81 3.33 5.11
CA LEU A 34 2.17 2.06 4.76
C LEU A 34 1.22 2.27 3.60
N PHE A 35 1.36 1.48 2.54
CA PHE A 35 0.48 1.57 1.37
C PHE A 35 -0.95 1.18 1.73
N VAL A 36 -1.92 1.87 1.15
CA VAL A 36 -3.34 1.57 1.29
C VAL A 36 -4.06 1.83 -0.02
N HIS A 37 -5.19 1.17 -0.22
CA HIS A 37 -6.07 1.41 -1.34
C HIS A 37 -6.52 2.89 -1.37
N PRO A 38 -6.67 3.53 -2.54
CA PRO A 38 -7.01 4.95 -2.66
C PRO A 38 -8.29 5.34 -1.90
N LYS A 39 -9.33 4.50 -1.98
CA LYS A 39 -10.55 4.65 -1.15
C LYS A 39 -10.25 4.77 0.35
N ILE A 40 -9.32 3.98 0.87
CA ILE A 40 -8.95 4.01 2.29
C ILE A 40 -8.12 5.26 2.60
N ALA A 41 -7.17 5.63 1.74
CA ALA A 41 -6.43 6.88 1.89
C ALA A 41 -7.36 8.10 1.96
N ALA A 42 -8.38 8.14 1.09
CA ALA A 42 -9.39 9.19 1.06
C ALA A 42 -10.27 9.22 2.33
N LEU A 43 -10.77 8.06 2.78
CA LEU A 43 -11.53 7.93 4.04
C LEU A 43 -10.70 8.40 5.24
N GLU A 44 -9.41 8.08 5.23
CA GLU A 44 -8.44 8.51 6.23
C GLU A 44 -8.02 9.98 6.09
N LYS A 45 -8.47 10.69 5.05
CA LYS A 45 -8.02 12.05 4.74
C LYS A 45 -6.49 12.15 4.72
N SER A 46 -5.84 11.15 4.12
CA SER A 46 -4.39 11.13 3.96
C SER A 46 -3.94 12.23 3.01
N LYS A 47 -2.74 12.76 3.25
CA LYS A 47 -2.09 13.71 2.32
C LYS A 47 -1.57 13.03 1.06
N SER A 48 -1.41 11.71 1.08
CA SER A 48 -1.00 10.88 -0.05
C SER A 48 -2.17 10.04 -0.51
N ARG A 49 -2.28 9.82 -1.83
CA ARG A 49 -3.34 9.00 -2.42
C ARG A 49 -3.23 7.51 -2.09
N PHE A 50 -2.03 7.03 -1.77
CA PHE A 50 -1.78 5.59 -1.66
C PHE A 50 -1.10 5.18 -0.37
N ASN A 51 -0.84 6.08 0.58
CA ASN A 51 -0.19 5.70 1.83
C ASN A 51 -0.72 6.44 3.05
N LEU A 52 -0.48 5.84 4.22
CA LEU A 52 -0.71 6.42 5.53
C LEU A 52 0.61 6.54 6.28
N ILE A 53 0.83 7.67 6.94
CA ILE A 53 1.93 7.83 7.91
C ILE A 53 1.43 7.28 9.25
N ILE A 54 1.81 6.04 9.58
CA ILE A 54 1.23 5.30 10.71
C ILE A 54 1.52 5.92 12.07
N THR A 55 2.57 6.74 12.16
CA THR A 55 2.95 7.48 13.38
C THR A 55 2.12 8.74 13.62
N ASN A 56 1.16 9.08 12.76
CA ASN A 56 0.23 10.18 13.00
C ASN A 56 -0.60 9.91 14.26
N ALA A 57 -0.84 10.95 15.06
CA ALA A 57 -1.48 10.83 16.38
C ALA A 57 -2.88 10.18 16.32
N LYS A 58 -3.64 10.44 15.25
CA LYS A 58 -4.97 9.84 15.05
C LYS A 58 -4.99 8.31 15.04
N TYR A 59 -3.87 7.67 14.74
CA TYR A 59 -3.75 6.21 14.71
C TYR A 59 -3.40 5.59 16.05
N ALA A 60 -3.05 6.37 17.08
CA ALA A 60 -2.55 5.87 18.35
C ALA A 60 -3.56 4.95 19.09
N ALA A 61 -4.86 5.17 18.90
CA ALA A 61 -5.94 4.37 19.50
C ALA A 61 -6.83 3.68 18.45
N ASP A 62 -6.45 3.72 17.17
CA ASP A 62 -7.24 3.13 16.08
C ASP A 62 -7.06 1.60 16.04
N LYS A 63 -8.12 0.87 16.40
CA LYS A 63 -8.13 -0.59 16.41
C LYS A 63 -8.35 -1.21 15.02
N SER A 64 -8.61 -0.39 14.00
CA SER A 64 -8.81 -0.84 12.62
C SER A 64 -7.50 -1.36 12.01
N PRO A 65 -7.56 -2.24 11.00
CA PRO A 65 -6.38 -2.66 10.25
C PRO A 65 -5.82 -1.49 9.42
N VAL A 66 -4.58 -1.62 8.93
CA VAL A 66 -3.96 -0.59 8.05
C VAL A 66 -4.86 -0.30 6.86
N ASP A 67 -5.29 -1.35 6.17
CA ASP A 67 -6.21 -1.31 5.05
C ASP A 67 -7.23 -2.46 5.19
N PRO A 68 -8.52 -2.18 5.40
CA PRO A 68 -9.54 -3.23 5.51
C PRO A 68 -9.82 -3.99 4.21
N LEU A 69 -9.34 -3.50 3.05
CA LEU A 69 -9.40 -4.19 1.76
C LEU A 69 -8.18 -5.09 1.53
N CYS A 70 -7.17 -5.04 2.40
CA CYS A 70 -5.96 -5.84 2.30
C CYS A 70 -6.09 -7.17 3.07
N GLN A 71 -5.71 -8.26 2.42
CA GLN A 71 -5.77 -9.62 2.98
C GLN A 71 -4.41 -10.12 3.50
N CYS A 72 -3.42 -9.24 3.68
CA CYS A 72 -2.12 -9.65 4.20
C CYS A 72 -2.22 -10.03 5.69
N VAL A 73 -1.29 -10.88 6.17
CA VAL A 73 -1.19 -11.26 7.59
C VAL A 73 -1.17 -10.03 8.52
N VAL A 74 -0.60 -8.91 8.07
CA VAL A 74 -0.50 -7.71 8.91
C VAL A 74 -1.88 -7.11 9.15
N CYS A 75 -2.66 -6.90 8.08
CA CYS A 75 -4.01 -6.34 8.17
C CYS A 75 -5.00 -7.28 8.85
N GLN A 76 -4.76 -8.60 8.83
CA GLN A 76 -5.64 -9.56 9.50
C GLN A 76 -5.39 -9.66 11.01
N ASN A 77 -4.18 -9.38 11.48
CA ASN A 77 -3.78 -9.69 12.86
C ASN A 77 -3.40 -8.46 13.70
N TYR A 78 -3.10 -7.32 13.08
CA TYR A 78 -2.59 -6.15 13.79
C TYR A 78 -3.39 -4.89 13.47
N SER A 79 -3.63 -4.09 14.52
CA SER A 79 -4.27 -2.79 14.39
C SER A 79 -3.28 -1.69 14.03
N ARG A 80 -3.81 -0.58 13.50
CA ARG A 80 -3.05 0.66 13.31
C ARG A 80 -2.46 1.18 14.61
N ALA A 81 -3.17 1.08 15.73
CA ALA A 81 -2.68 1.45 17.06
C ALA A 81 -1.43 0.64 17.45
N TYR A 82 -1.45 -0.68 17.22
CA TYR A 82 -0.31 -1.52 17.52
C TYR A 82 0.89 -1.18 16.65
N LEU A 83 0.68 -1.00 15.34
CA LEU A 83 1.75 -0.58 14.43
C LEU A 83 2.27 0.81 14.79
N HIS A 84 1.39 1.76 15.11
CA HIS A 84 1.76 3.09 15.58
C HIS A 84 2.70 2.99 16.79
N HIS A 85 2.33 2.17 17.78
CA HIS A 85 3.16 1.91 18.96
C HIS A 85 4.54 1.35 18.57
N LEU A 86 4.60 0.28 17.78
CA LEU A 86 5.87 -0.31 17.35
C LEU A 86 6.77 0.70 16.63
N TYR A 87 6.21 1.49 15.71
CA TYR A 87 6.96 2.51 14.97
C TYR A 87 7.41 3.69 15.83
N LYS A 88 6.66 4.05 16.88
CA LYS A 88 7.04 5.09 17.84
C LYS A 88 8.12 4.61 18.81
N SER A 89 8.05 3.35 19.21
CA SER A 89 9.03 2.69 20.09
C SER A 89 10.32 2.29 19.35
N ASN A 90 10.40 2.51 18.03
CA ASN A 90 11.51 2.07 17.17
C ASN A 90 11.77 0.55 17.22
N GLU A 91 10.72 -0.23 17.43
CA GLU A 91 10.79 -1.69 17.43
C GLU A 91 10.98 -2.22 16.01
N ILE A 92 11.96 -3.11 15.81
CA ILE A 92 12.29 -3.66 14.49
C ILE A 92 11.11 -4.42 13.87
N LEU A 93 10.23 -4.98 14.71
CA LEU A 93 9.01 -5.66 14.28
C LEU A 93 8.10 -4.73 13.47
N GLY A 94 7.99 -3.45 13.83
CA GLY A 94 7.16 -2.49 13.10
C GLY A 94 7.60 -2.35 11.65
N VAL A 95 8.91 -2.23 11.42
CA VAL A 95 9.51 -2.17 10.08
C VAL A 95 9.30 -3.47 9.30
N ARG A 96 9.44 -4.64 9.95
CA ARG A 96 9.23 -5.95 9.31
C ARG A 96 7.79 -6.11 8.85
N LEU A 97 6.82 -5.81 9.71
CA LEU A 97 5.39 -5.89 9.39
C LEU A 97 5.04 -4.89 8.28
N GLY A 98 5.48 -3.64 8.39
CA GLY A 98 5.22 -2.64 7.35
C GLY A 98 5.82 -3.02 5.99
N THR A 99 7.01 -3.63 5.99
CA THR A 99 7.66 -4.09 4.75
C THR A 99 6.88 -5.23 4.12
N TYR A 100 6.47 -6.22 4.91
CA TYR A 100 5.63 -7.32 4.44
C TYR A 100 4.31 -6.80 3.85
N HIS A 101 3.64 -5.88 4.55
CA HIS A 101 2.39 -5.26 4.10
C HIS A 101 2.56 -4.53 2.77
N ASN A 102 3.58 -3.67 2.64
CA ASN A 102 3.81 -2.89 1.42
C ASN A 102 4.18 -3.78 0.22
N LEU A 103 4.96 -4.86 0.44
CA LEU A 103 5.27 -5.82 -0.62
C LEU A 103 4.03 -6.59 -1.05
N TYR A 104 3.23 -7.07 -0.09
CA TYR A 104 1.96 -7.74 -0.39
C TYR A 104 1.03 -6.84 -1.20
N PHE A 105 0.92 -5.56 -0.81
CA PHE A 105 0.12 -4.56 -1.51
C PHE A 105 0.51 -4.47 -3.00
N LEU A 106 1.79 -4.31 -3.32
CA LEU A 106 2.24 -4.21 -4.71
C LEU A 106 2.04 -5.51 -5.50
N VAL A 107 2.31 -6.66 -4.89
CA VAL A 107 2.08 -7.96 -5.54
C VAL A 107 0.59 -8.18 -5.83
N SER A 108 -0.27 -7.78 -4.88
CA SER A 108 -1.73 -7.82 -5.04
C SER A 108 -2.22 -6.87 -6.13
N LEU A 109 -1.68 -5.64 -6.20
CA LEU A 109 -1.98 -4.69 -7.27
C LEU A 109 -1.61 -5.28 -8.64
N MET A 110 -0.39 -5.83 -8.78
CA MET A 110 0.03 -6.46 -10.03
C MET A 110 -0.83 -7.68 -10.39
N LYS A 111 -1.34 -8.43 -9.41
CA LYS A 111 -2.30 -9.51 -9.64
C LYS A 111 -3.62 -8.96 -10.22
N GLN A 112 -4.19 -7.92 -9.61
CA GLN A 112 -5.41 -7.27 -10.09
C GLN A 112 -5.23 -6.70 -11.50
N ILE A 113 -4.07 -6.10 -11.79
CA ILE A 113 -3.73 -5.59 -13.11
C ILE A 113 -3.73 -6.71 -14.15
N ARG A 114 -3.06 -7.84 -13.87
CA ARG A 114 -3.05 -9.00 -14.80
C ARG A 114 -4.46 -9.56 -15.05
N GLU A 115 -5.27 -9.69 -14.01
CA GLU A 115 -6.67 -10.14 -14.12
C GLU A 115 -7.50 -9.14 -14.95
N ALA A 116 -7.32 -7.84 -14.74
CA ALA A 116 -8.03 -6.82 -15.49
C ALA A 116 -7.61 -6.76 -16.97
N ILE A 117 -6.34 -7.04 -17.28
CA ILE A 117 -5.88 -7.16 -18.68
C ILE A 117 -6.54 -8.37 -19.35
N ALA A 118 -6.50 -9.54 -18.69
CA ALA A 118 -7.11 -10.77 -19.22
C ALA A 118 -8.61 -10.62 -19.52
N ASP A 119 -9.31 -9.84 -18.69
CA ASP A 119 -10.74 -9.61 -18.85
C ASP A 119 -11.10 -8.39 -19.71
N ASN A 120 -10.13 -7.71 -20.33
CA ASN A 120 -10.32 -6.44 -21.07
C ASN A 120 -10.93 -5.30 -20.23
N ARG A 121 -10.61 -5.24 -18.94
CA ARG A 121 -11.10 -4.26 -17.94
C ARG A 121 -10.01 -3.33 -17.39
N PHE A 122 -8.80 -3.35 -17.95
CA PHE A 122 -7.65 -2.59 -17.43
C PHE A 122 -7.93 -1.08 -17.28
N GLN A 123 -8.53 -0.43 -18.29
CA GLN A 123 -8.84 1.00 -18.25
C GLN A 123 -9.80 1.37 -17.12
N ARG A 124 -10.78 0.50 -16.85
CA ARG A 124 -11.71 0.67 -15.72
C ARG A 124 -10.98 0.55 -14.39
N LEU A 125 -10.10 -0.44 -14.23
CA LEU A 125 -9.28 -0.58 -13.02
C LEU A 125 -8.41 0.68 -12.80
N LYS A 126 -7.76 1.19 -13.85
CA LYS A 126 -6.93 2.41 -13.78
C LYS A 126 -7.76 3.60 -13.29
N GLN A 127 -8.96 3.81 -13.83
CA GLN A 127 -9.86 4.87 -13.36
C GLN A 127 -10.26 4.68 -11.89
N GLU A 128 -10.63 3.47 -11.48
CA GLU A 128 -11.00 3.19 -10.08
C GLU A 128 -9.86 3.45 -9.08
N TRP A 129 -8.61 3.34 -9.52
CA TRP A 129 -7.42 3.54 -8.69
C TRP A 129 -6.87 4.97 -8.73
N LEU A 130 -6.99 5.69 -9.84
CA LEU A 130 -6.31 6.99 -10.04
C LEU A 130 -7.20 8.23 -9.86
N VAL A 131 -8.53 8.04 -9.73
CA VAL A 131 -9.52 9.12 -9.53
C VAL A 131 -9.41 9.79 -8.16
#